data_AF-A0A8S0SSV2-F1
#
_entry.id   AF-A0A8S0SSV2-F1
#
_cell.length_a   1.000
_cell.length_b   1.000
_cell.length_c   1.000
_cell.angle_alpha   90.00
_cell.angle_beta   90.00
_cell.angle_gamma   90.00
#
_symmetry.space_group_name_H-M   'P 1'
#
loop_
_entity.id
_entity.type
_entity.pdbx_description
1 polymer ?
#
loop_
_entity_poly.entity_id
_entity_poly.type
_entity_poly.pdbx_seq_one_letter_code
_entity_poly.pdbx_strand_id
1 'polypeptide(L)'
;MSSFASARADNFYYPPEWEPIKPHINGFIFAVSYLFWGFLHCSCLQGGLNKFHGQHALRERARKIDQGILIIRFEMPFNIWCGGCESMIANGVQFNADKKQVGNYYSTKIWSFKMKSACCKHEIVIQTDPKNCGCLIISGAHSKDRRV
;
A
#
# COMPACT_ATOMS: atom_id res chain seq x y z
N MET A 1 22.91 0.97 -6.17
CA MET A 1 22.16 -0.22 -6.64
C MET A 1 22.31 -1.31 -5.61
N SER A 2 21.27 -1.64 -4.85
CA SER A 2 21.29 -2.77 -3.91
C SER A 2 21.33 -4.08 -4.70
N SER A 3 22.31 -4.94 -4.43
CA SER A 3 22.52 -6.22 -5.11
C SER A 3 21.39 -7.21 -4.82
N PHE A 4 21.10 -8.12 -5.77
CA PHE A 4 20.10 -9.19 -5.61
C PHE A 4 20.37 -10.11 -4.40
N ALA A 5 21.62 -10.21 -3.93
CA ALA A 5 21.99 -10.94 -2.71
C ALA A 5 21.35 -10.33 -1.44
N SER A 6 21.16 -9.00 -1.40
CA SER A 6 20.50 -8.35 -0.26
C SER A 6 18.99 -8.62 -0.21
N ALA A 7 18.38 -9.05 -1.31
CA ALA A 7 16.94 -9.33 -1.38
C ALA A 7 16.57 -10.73 -0.84
N ARG A 8 17.56 -11.62 -0.69
CA ARG A 8 17.45 -12.96 -0.10
C ARG A 8 18.43 -13.11 1.07
N ALA A 9 18.52 -12.11 1.93
CA ALA A 9 19.36 -12.22 3.11
C ALA A 9 18.72 -13.24 4.07
N ASP A 10 19.29 -14.44 4.15
CA ASP A 10 18.88 -15.48 5.10
C ASP A 10 19.18 -15.07 6.56
N ASN A 11 20.10 -14.10 6.74
CA ASN A 11 20.49 -13.57 8.03
C ASN A 11 20.07 -12.10 8.15
N PHE A 12 18.90 -11.87 8.76
CA PHE A 12 18.51 -10.55 9.22
C PHE A 12 19.19 -10.28 10.58
N TYR A 13 19.82 -9.11 10.76
CA TYR A 13 20.37 -8.74 12.07
C TYR A 13 19.23 -8.41 13.03
N TYR A 14 19.10 -9.20 14.09
CA TYR A 14 18.14 -8.98 15.16
C TYR A 14 18.89 -8.41 16.36
N PRO A 15 18.49 -7.22 16.88
CA PRO A 15 19.15 -6.64 18.05
C PRO A 15 18.91 -7.53 19.27
N PRO A 16 19.87 -7.63 20.19
CA PRO A 16 19.81 -8.56 21.32
C PRO A 16 18.65 -8.26 22.28
N GLU A 17 18.11 -7.04 22.27
CA GLU A 17 16.93 -6.69 23.07
C GLU A 17 15.59 -7.05 22.41
N TRP A 18 15.58 -7.50 21.14
CA TRP A 18 14.35 -7.83 20.42
C TRP A 18 14.01 -9.32 20.51
N GLU A 19 12.85 -9.61 21.08
CA GLU A 19 12.28 -10.96 21.12
C GLU A 19 11.02 -11.04 20.23
N PRO A 20 10.94 -11.99 19.27
CA PRO A 20 9.74 -12.16 18.47
C PRO A 20 8.58 -12.71 19.30
N ILE A 21 7.39 -12.13 19.13
CA ILE A 21 6.14 -12.76 19.60
C ILE A 21 5.97 -14.08 18.84
N LYS A 22 6.21 -15.21 19.53
CA LYS A 22 5.90 -16.54 18.98
C LYS A 22 4.38 -16.62 18.79
N PRO A 23 3.87 -17.04 17.62
CA PRO A 23 2.44 -17.28 17.48
C PRO A 23 2.06 -18.33 18.53
N HIS A 24 1.10 -18.01 19.40
CA HIS A 24 0.49 -19.03 20.26
C HIS A 24 -0.20 -20.04 19.36
N ILE A 25 0.50 -21.12 19.05
CA ILE A 25 -0.07 -22.33 18.50
C ILE A 25 -0.95 -22.86 19.62
N ASN A 26 -2.27 -22.87 19.42
CA ASN A 26 -3.21 -23.41 20.40
C ASN A 26 -2.77 -24.82 20.81
N GLY A 27 -2.34 -24.95 22.06
CA GLY A 27 -1.76 -26.16 22.63
C GLY A 27 -1.92 -26.16 24.14
N PHE A 28 -3.17 -26.19 24.58
CA PHE A 28 -3.67 -26.93 25.74
C PHE A 28 -2.59 -27.66 26.58
N ILE A 29 -1.99 -27.02 27.58
CA ILE A 29 -1.35 -27.72 28.71
C ILE A 29 -1.77 -27.05 30.01
N PHE A 30 -2.67 -27.75 30.70
CA PHE A 30 -3.10 -27.71 32.09
C PHE A 30 -2.52 -26.62 32.99
N ALA A 31 -3.44 -25.80 33.48
CA ALA A 31 -3.35 -25.16 34.77
C ALA A 31 -3.06 -26.22 35.86
N VAL A 32 -1.89 -26.10 36.49
CA VAL A 32 -1.70 -26.59 37.86
C VAL A 32 -1.34 -25.37 38.70
N SER A 33 -2.32 -25.04 39.54
CA SER A 33 -2.23 -24.26 40.78
C SER A 33 -0.82 -24.15 41.35
N TYR A 34 -0.38 -22.95 41.74
CA TYR A 34 -0.18 -22.57 43.14
C TYR A 34 0.47 -21.17 43.22
N LEU A 35 -0.24 -20.26 43.90
CA LEU A 35 0.28 -19.17 44.74
C LEU A 35 1.62 -18.55 44.32
N PHE A 36 1.60 -17.40 43.64
CA PHE A 36 2.44 -16.25 43.99
C PHE A 36 1.90 -15.01 43.28
N TRP A 37 1.26 -14.15 44.07
CA TRP A 37 0.77 -12.84 43.66
C TRP A 37 1.97 -11.89 43.58
N GLY A 38 2.68 -11.94 42.45
CA GLY A 38 3.82 -11.08 42.16
C GLY A 38 3.67 -10.56 40.74
N PHE A 39 3.24 -9.31 40.63
CA PHE A 39 3.18 -8.47 39.43
C PHE A 39 4.14 -8.89 38.31
N LEU A 40 3.70 -9.80 37.43
CA LEU A 40 4.35 -10.00 36.14
C LEU A 40 3.78 -8.93 35.21
N HIS A 41 4.37 -7.74 35.25
CA HIS A 41 4.16 -6.73 34.22
C HIS A 41 4.68 -7.33 32.91
N CYS A 42 3.75 -7.90 32.13
CA CYS A 42 4.05 -8.51 30.85
C CYS A 42 4.41 -7.40 29.85
N SER A 43 5.68 -7.01 29.83
CA SER A 43 6.24 -6.01 28.90
C SER A 43 6.40 -6.54 27.47
N CYS A 44 6.02 -7.80 27.19
CA CYS A 44 6.38 -8.49 25.95
C CYS A 44 5.28 -8.38 24.89
N LEU A 45 5.12 -7.19 24.31
CA LEU A 45 4.29 -6.95 23.11
C LEU A 45 5.10 -6.26 21.99
N GLN A 46 6.39 -6.57 21.92
CA GLN A 46 7.24 -6.11 20.84
C GLN A 46 6.97 -7.01 19.62
N GLY A 47 6.08 -6.56 18.73
CA GLY A 47 5.71 -7.29 17.52
C GLY A 47 6.87 -7.47 16.54
N GLY A 48 6.55 -7.81 15.28
CA GLY A 48 7.57 -8.00 14.24
C GLY A 48 8.58 -6.85 14.16
N LEU A 49 9.80 -7.12 13.72
CA LEU A 49 10.96 -6.22 13.82
C LEU A 49 10.74 -4.78 13.32
N ASN A 50 9.87 -4.59 12.31
CA ASN A 50 9.44 -3.26 11.87
C ASN A 50 8.78 -2.46 13.02
N LYS A 51 7.93 -3.10 13.82
CA LYS A 51 7.27 -2.51 15.00
C LYS A 51 8.28 -2.16 16.10
N PHE A 52 9.31 -2.99 16.30
CA PHE A 52 10.40 -2.70 17.24
C PHE A 52 11.18 -1.44 16.85
N HIS A 53 11.45 -1.26 15.56
CA HIS A 53 12.07 -0.03 15.04
C HIS A 53 11.07 1.13 14.81
N GLY A 54 9.80 1.00 15.22
CA GLY A 54 8.77 2.00 14.99
C GLY A 54 8.47 2.28 13.50
N GLN A 55 8.88 1.38 12.61
CA GLN A 55 8.73 1.52 11.16
C GLN A 55 7.45 0.83 10.67
N HIS A 56 6.74 1.48 9.76
CA HIS A 56 5.63 0.84 9.05
C HIS A 56 6.18 -0.13 7.97
N ALA A 57 5.53 -1.28 7.76
CA ALA A 57 5.98 -2.28 6.78
C ALA A 57 6.08 -1.71 5.34
N LEU A 58 5.19 -0.78 5.00
CA LEU A 58 5.17 -0.09 3.70
C LEU A 58 6.06 1.17 3.66
N ARG A 59 6.76 1.49 4.76
CA ARG A 59 7.70 2.62 4.89
C ARG A 59 7.10 3.94 4.35
N GLU A 60 7.87 4.69 3.57
CA GLU A 60 7.51 6.00 2.99
C GLU A 60 6.21 5.98 2.17
N ARG A 61 5.81 4.82 1.62
CA ARG A 61 4.56 4.71 0.84
C ARG A 61 3.31 4.86 1.71
N ALA A 62 3.43 4.56 3.01
CA ALA A 62 2.36 4.68 3.99
C ALA A 62 2.38 6.03 4.73
N ARG A 63 3.14 7.03 4.28
CA ARG A 63 3.21 8.35 4.93
C ARG A 63 1.86 9.08 5.06
N LYS A 64 0.85 8.69 4.27
CA LYS A 64 -0.52 9.25 4.30
C LYS A 64 -1.58 8.21 4.70
N ILE A 65 -1.17 7.13 5.37
CA ILE A 65 -2.09 6.02 5.70
C ILE A 65 -3.22 6.45 6.65
N ASP A 66 -2.95 7.42 7.52
CA ASP A 66 -3.95 7.99 8.45
C ASP A 66 -5.11 8.67 7.69
N GLN A 67 -4.86 9.14 6.47
CA GLN A 67 -5.87 9.74 5.58
C GLN A 67 -6.56 8.69 4.68
N GLY A 68 -6.22 7.40 4.85
CA GLY A 68 -6.67 6.32 3.97
C GLY A 68 -6.04 6.35 2.58
N ILE A 69 -4.90 7.03 2.43
CA ILE A 69 -4.20 7.20 1.15
C ILE A 69 -2.92 6.35 1.15
N LEU A 70 -2.78 5.48 0.15
CA LEU A 70 -1.58 4.67 -0.06
C LEU A 70 -0.90 5.06 -1.36
N ILE A 71 0.41 5.29 -1.32
CA ILE A 71 1.18 5.57 -2.52
C ILE A 71 1.55 4.26 -3.21
N ILE A 72 1.08 4.08 -4.44
CA ILE A 72 1.31 2.88 -5.24
C ILE A 72 2.00 3.21 -6.56
N ARG A 73 2.55 2.19 -7.23
CA ARG A 73 2.96 2.28 -8.63
C ARG A 73 1.78 1.85 -9.49
N PHE A 74 1.19 2.80 -10.19
CA PHE A 74 0.04 2.59 -11.06
C PHE A 74 0.51 2.59 -12.52
N GLU A 75 0.15 1.56 -13.27
CA GLU A 75 0.44 1.48 -14.70
C GLU A 75 -0.80 1.93 -15.47
N MET A 76 -0.62 2.82 -16.45
CA MET A 76 -1.73 3.36 -17.21
C MET A 76 -2.38 2.27 -18.08
N PRO A 77 -3.68 1.95 -17.92
CA PRO A 77 -4.30 0.83 -18.62
C PRO A 77 -4.59 1.09 -20.11
N PHE A 78 -4.77 2.34 -20.51
CA PHE A 78 -5.08 2.73 -21.88
C PHE A 78 -4.48 4.11 -22.22
N ASN A 79 -4.37 4.41 -23.52
CA ASN A 79 -3.81 5.66 -23.98
C ASN A 79 -4.73 6.84 -23.63
N ILE A 80 -4.18 7.87 -22.99
CA ILE A 80 -4.90 9.10 -22.66
C ILE A 80 -4.12 10.33 -23.07
N TRP A 81 -4.83 11.44 -23.20
CA TRP A 81 -4.25 12.74 -23.49
C TRP A 81 -4.36 13.63 -22.27
N CYS A 82 -3.24 14.23 -21.86
CA CYS A 82 -3.21 15.11 -20.70
C CYS A 82 -3.95 16.42 -21.00
N GLY A 83 -4.88 16.84 -20.12
CA GLY A 83 -5.65 18.07 -20.32
C GLY A 83 -4.84 19.37 -20.19
N GLY A 84 -3.63 19.32 -19.62
CA GLY A 84 -2.81 20.52 -19.40
C GLY A 84 -1.79 20.83 -20.51
N CYS A 85 -1.19 19.82 -21.11
CA CYS A 85 -0.13 19.97 -22.13
C CYS A 85 -0.38 19.18 -23.41
N GLU A 86 -1.54 18.52 -23.49
CA GLU A 86 -1.95 17.71 -24.64
C GLU A 86 -0.93 16.64 -25.05
N SER A 87 -0.03 16.25 -24.15
CA SER A 87 0.86 15.13 -24.40
C SER A 87 0.10 13.82 -24.23
N MET A 88 0.39 12.87 -25.12
CA MET A 88 -0.14 11.52 -25.04
C MET A 88 0.62 10.73 -23.97
N ILE A 89 -0.13 10.13 -23.04
CA ILE A 89 0.37 9.15 -22.09
C ILE A 89 0.00 7.78 -22.65
N ALA A 90 1.01 7.02 -23.04
CA ALA A 90 0.83 5.67 -23.55
C ALA A 90 0.38 4.71 -22.45
N ASN A 91 -0.28 3.62 -22.85
CA ASN A 91 -0.52 2.48 -21.99
C ASN A 91 0.80 1.89 -21.46
N GLY A 92 0.78 1.38 -20.23
CA GLY A 92 1.96 0.84 -19.55
C GLY A 92 2.88 1.87 -18.90
N VAL A 93 2.65 3.18 -19.10
CA VAL A 93 3.43 4.21 -18.41
C VAL A 93 3.16 4.13 -16.90
N GLN A 94 4.24 4.07 -16.11
CA GLN A 94 4.17 3.92 -14.65
C GLN A 94 4.15 5.28 -13.95
N PHE A 95 3.26 5.43 -12.97
CA PHE A 95 3.13 6.62 -12.12
C PHE A 95 3.18 6.26 -10.64
N ASN A 96 3.72 7.17 -9.82
CA ASN A 96 3.42 7.16 -8.40
C ASN A 96 2.03 7.78 -8.21
N ALA A 97 1.07 6.99 -7.76
CA ALA A 97 -0.31 7.42 -7.58
C ALA A 97 -0.75 7.30 -6.12
N ASP A 98 -1.52 8.30 -5.67
CA ASP A 98 -2.21 8.28 -4.40
C ASP A 98 -3.50 7.47 -4.59
N LYS A 99 -3.54 6.24 -4.04
CA LYS A 99 -4.71 5.35 -4.02
C LYS A 99 -5.60 5.71 -2.84
N LYS A 100 -6.86 6.03 -3.10
CA LYS A 100 -7.89 6.33 -2.10
C LYS A 100 -9.16 5.54 -2.37
N GLN A 101 -9.83 5.04 -1.33
CA GLN A 101 -11.19 4.48 -1.47
C GLN A 101 -12.21 5.62 -1.53
N VAL A 102 -13.08 5.65 -2.54
CA VAL A 102 -14.07 6.72 -2.74
C VAL A 102 -15.51 6.24 -2.56
N GLY A 103 -15.77 4.96 -2.83
CA GLY A 103 -17.10 4.37 -2.66
C GLY A 103 -17.06 2.85 -2.77
N ASN A 104 -18.22 2.24 -2.82
CA ASN A 104 -18.39 0.80 -3.04
C ASN A 104 -19.47 0.56 -4.11
N TYR A 105 -19.24 -0.41 -4.98
CA TYR A 105 -20.23 -0.99 -5.88
C TYR A 105 -20.59 -2.37 -5.31
N TYR A 106 -21.74 -2.47 -4.62
CA TYR A 106 -22.08 -3.61 -3.77
C TYR A 106 -20.96 -3.92 -2.75
N SER A 107 -20.35 -5.11 -2.81
CA SER A 107 -19.22 -5.51 -1.98
C SER A 107 -17.85 -5.09 -2.54
N THR A 108 -17.79 -4.67 -3.82
CA THR A 108 -16.53 -4.29 -4.48
C THR A 108 -16.20 -2.83 -4.22
N LYS A 109 -14.99 -2.56 -3.73
CA LYS A 109 -14.52 -1.19 -3.45
C LYS A 109 -14.19 -0.44 -4.73
N ILE A 110 -14.63 0.82 -4.82
CA ILE A 110 -14.25 1.76 -5.88
C ILE A 110 -13.02 2.54 -5.43
N TRP A 111 -11.96 2.41 -6.20
CA TRP A 111 -10.69 3.10 -5.96
C TRP A 111 -10.55 4.31 -6.86
N SER A 112 -10.03 5.40 -6.29
CA SER A 112 -9.56 6.56 -7.02
C SER A 112 -8.05 6.64 -6.94
N PHE A 113 -7.44 6.86 -8.09
CA PHE A 113 -6.02 7.05 -8.28
C PHE A 113 -5.77 8.48 -8.72
N LYS A 114 -5.07 9.23 -7.87
CA LYS A 114 -4.62 10.58 -8.18
C LYS A 114 -3.15 10.54 -8.53
N MET A 115 -2.79 11.06 -9.69
CA MET A 115 -1.40 11.08 -10.16
C MET A 115 -1.08 12.41 -10.82
N LYS A 116 0.21 12.71 -10.95
CA LYS A 116 0.69 13.90 -11.66
C LYS A 116 1.32 13.48 -12.98
N SER A 117 0.98 14.19 -14.05
CA SER A 117 1.60 14.00 -15.36
C SER A 117 3.11 14.26 -15.27
N ALA A 118 3.90 13.43 -15.96
CA ALA A 118 5.36 13.58 -16.01
C ALA A 118 5.79 14.86 -16.73
N CYS A 119 5.03 15.32 -17.72
CA CYS A 119 5.38 16.47 -18.56
C CYS A 119 5.11 17.82 -17.86
N CYS A 120 3.89 18.01 -17.36
CA CYS A 120 3.41 19.31 -16.86
C CYS A 120 3.00 19.31 -15.39
N LYS A 121 3.15 18.18 -14.67
CA LYS A 121 2.71 17.99 -13.28
C LYS A 121 1.21 18.21 -13.05
N HIS A 122 0.41 18.26 -14.12
CA HIS A 122 -1.05 18.37 -14.06
C HIS A 122 -1.65 17.15 -13.34
N GLU A 123 -2.65 17.37 -12.50
CA GLU A 123 -3.29 16.31 -11.71
C GLU A 123 -4.31 15.56 -12.57
N ILE A 124 -4.14 14.24 -12.64
CA ILE A 124 -5.03 13.32 -13.36
C ILE A 124 -5.70 12.42 -12.32
N VAL A 125 -7.01 12.29 -12.42
CA VAL A 125 -7.82 11.46 -11.52
C VAL A 125 -8.52 10.38 -12.32
N ILE A 126 -8.23 9.13 -11.97
CA ILE A 126 -8.83 7.94 -12.56
C ILE A 126 -9.57 7.18 -11.47
N GLN A 127 -10.72 6.60 -11.80
CA GLN A 127 -11.47 5.71 -10.90
C GLN A 127 -11.70 4.35 -11.54
N THR A 128 -11.74 3.32 -10.70
CA THR A 128 -12.17 1.98 -11.15
C THR A 128 -13.68 1.95 -11.30
N ASP A 129 -14.17 1.32 -12.37
CA ASP A 129 -15.59 1.04 -12.56
C ASP A 129 -15.83 -0.47 -12.61
N PRO A 130 -16.28 -1.08 -11.48
CA PRO A 130 -16.59 -2.50 -11.43
C PRO A 130 -17.73 -2.93 -12.36
N LYS A 131 -18.64 -2.02 -12.76
CA LYS A 131 -19.78 -2.36 -13.60
C LYS A 131 -19.37 -2.69 -15.03
N ASN A 132 -18.43 -1.91 -15.58
CA ASN A 132 -17.93 -2.06 -16.94
C ASN A 132 -16.55 -2.75 -17.01
N CYS A 133 -16.07 -3.30 -15.89
CA CYS A 133 -14.74 -3.91 -15.76
C CYS A 133 -13.61 -3.00 -16.26
N GLY A 134 -13.72 -1.69 -16.03
CA GLY A 134 -12.85 -0.67 -16.64
C GLY A 134 -12.34 0.37 -15.66
N CYS A 135 -11.63 1.36 -16.19
CA CYS A 135 -11.27 2.57 -15.47
C CYS A 135 -11.86 3.78 -16.18
N LEU A 136 -12.46 4.69 -15.42
CA LEU A 136 -13.04 5.94 -15.90
C LEU A 136 -12.10 7.09 -15.60
N ILE A 137 -11.92 7.99 -16.56
CA ILE A 137 -11.22 9.25 -16.34
C ILE A 137 -12.23 10.22 -15.71
N ILE A 138 -11.93 10.70 -14.51
CA ILE A 138 -12.79 11.68 -13.81
C ILE A 138 -12.35 13.10 -14.17
N SER A 139 -11.04 13.37 -14.18
CA SER A 139 -10.52 14.71 -14.45
C SER A 139 -9.06 14.69 -14.92
N GLY A 140 -8.65 15.76 -15.59
CA GLY A 140 -7.25 16.05 -15.94
C GLY A 140 -6.72 15.31 -17.17
N ALA A 141 -7.52 14.44 -17.77
CA ALA A 141 -7.21 13.77 -19.02
C ALA A 141 -8.49 13.49 -19.81
N HIS A 142 -8.33 13.15 -21.09
CA HIS A 142 -9.41 12.66 -21.93
C HIS A 142 -8.93 11.47 -22.76
N SER A 143 -9.88 10.57 -23.08
CA SER A 143 -9.64 9.52 -24.07
C SER A 143 -9.87 10.13 -25.45
N LYS A 144 -8.93 9.90 -26.39
CA LYS A 144 -9.15 10.26 -27.79
C LYS A 144 -9.80 9.06 -28.45
N ASP A 145 -11.12 9.08 -28.53
CA ASP A 145 -11.86 8.03 -29.23
C ASP A 145 -11.59 8.18 -30.72
N ARG A 146 -10.69 7.35 -31.27
CA ARG A 146 -10.43 7.31 -32.71
C ARG A 146 -11.42 6.35 -33.36
N ARG A 147 -12.72 6.68 -33.30
CA ARG A 147 -13.76 6.16 -34.20
C ARG A 147 -14.87 7.20 -34.36
N VAL A 148 -14.68 8.09 -35.32
CA VAL A 148 -15.73 8.52 -36.25
C VAL A 148 -15.14 8.34 -37.64
#